data_AF-F7RMD1-F1
#
_entry.id   AF-F7RMD1-F1
#
_cell.length_a   1.000
_cell.length_b   1.000
_cell.length_c   1.000
_cell.angle_alpha   90.00
_cell.angle_beta   90.00
_cell.angle_gamma   90.00
#
_symmetry.space_group_name_H-M   'P 1'
#
loop_
_entity.id
_entity.type
_entity.pdbx_description
1 polymer ?
#
loop_
_entity_poly.entity_id
_entity_poly.type
_entity_poly.pdbx_seq_one_letter_code
_entity_poly.pdbx_strand_id
1 'polypeptide(L)'
;MMNAQKSKIALLLAASAVTMALTGCGGSDGKDGNPGEPGGEPAPAIQTLNFTFNKSVVANGVPSVEFTVTNEDDLPVVGLQKMRFAAAQLIPQGATGAGNASQWQYFGDETCDVASTCPGTFVDMKNGHYSYTFNMNLTANTKVTYNAQLAQRVLIRAYNTPLLDGTQVPNSNAFVDFTADTGAAPTYSRKIVATESCNTCHQDLANVKHSGAYSDVNYCATCHTAGKVGVGKEFNVLVHAKHKDLTLGSLESCQSCHTQHDATPDWSNWSRIPTAATCGSCHTAVDFAAGNGHSQQLDNSNCIACHNSDWTAELHTGKTAEKKAVIAQLGMSATLAGQDDNTAVLTVSILDKDGNAIDAASVTR
;
A
#
# COMPACT_ATOMS: atom_id res chain seq x y z
N MET A 1 -45.00 -59.03 -22.53
CA MET A 1 -44.47 -59.20 -23.91
C MET A 1 -42.99 -58.86 -23.84
N MET A 2 -42.20 -59.91 -23.57
CA MET A 2 -41.17 -60.48 -24.46
C MET A 2 -39.86 -59.68 -24.40
N ASN A 3 -38.91 -60.08 -23.55
CA ASN A 3 -37.92 -61.17 -23.76
C ASN A 3 -36.71 -60.66 -24.56
N ALA A 4 -35.45 -61.02 -24.31
CA ALA A 4 -34.89 -61.98 -23.36
C ALA A 4 -33.35 -61.85 -23.35
N GLN A 5 -32.78 -62.23 -22.20
CA GLN A 5 -31.62 -63.12 -21.99
C GLN A 5 -30.32 -62.98 -22.80
N LYS A 6 -29.27 -62.66 -22.03
CA LYS A 6 -27.98 -63.37 -21.86
C LYS A 6 -27.58 -64.40 -22.93
N SER A 7 -26.32 -64.30 -23.38
CA SER A 7 -25.45 -65.48 -23.48
C SER A 7 -23.99 -65.12 -23.22
N LYS A 8 -23.36 -65.88 -22.32
CA LYS A 8 -21.92 -65.94 -22.09
C LYS A 8 -21.40 -67.08 -22.97
N ILE A 9 -20.38 -66.82 -23.80
CA ILE A 9 -19.54 -67.87 -24.38
C ILE A 9 -18.10 -67.56 -24.00
N ALA A 10 -17.51 -68.51 -23.29
CA ALA A 10 -16.09 -68.60 -22.98
C ALA A 10 -15.43 -69.53 -24.00
N LEU A 11 -14.24 -69.17 -24.48
CA LEU A 11 -13.19 -70.09 -24.99
C LEU A 11 -11.89 -69.27 -25.10
N LEU A 12 -10.98 -69.31 -24.12
CA LEU A 12 -9.86 -70.26 -23.93
C LEU A 12 -8.78 -70.25 -25.02
N LEU A 13 -7.57 -69.92 -24.54
CA LEU A 13 -6.23 -70.42 -24.93
C LEU A 13 -5.59 -69.91 -26.23
N ALA A 14 -4.54 -69.09 -26.06
CA ALA A 14 -3.18 -69.48 -26.40
C ALA A 14 -2.17 -68.55 -25.72
N ALA A 15 -1.47 -69.07 -24.70
CA ALA A 15 -0.23 -68.52 -24.21
C ALA A 15 0.93 -68.99 -25.11
N SER A 16 2.05 -68.26 -25.05
CA SER A 16 3.44 -68.65 -25.38
C SER A 16 4.02 -68.02 -26.65
N ALA A 17 4.77 -66.92 -26.47
CA ALA A 17 6.12 -66.78 -27.02
C ALA A 17 6.78 -65.56 -26.36
N VAL A 18 7.62 -65.83 -25.36
CA VAL A 18 8.62 -64.90 -24.87
C VAL A 18 9.65 -64.69 -25.97
N THR A 19 9.90 -63.44 -26.35
CA THR A 19 11.14 -63.08 -27.05
C THR A 19 11.65 -61.80 -26.41
N MET A 20 12.70 -61.94 -25.61
CA MET A 20 13.50 -60.81 -25.13
C MET A 20 14.27 -60.25 -26.32
N ALA A 21 14.07 -58.96 -26.60
CA ALA A 21 15.04 -58.13 -27.28
C ALA A 21 15.13 -56.81 -26.51
N LEU A 22 16.11 -56.72 -25.61
CA LEU A 22 16.61 -55.43 -25.13
C LEU A 22 17.26 -54.71 -26.32
N THR A 23 16.75 -53.56 -26.72
CA THR A 23 17.55 -52.43 -27.24
C THR A 23 16.68 -51.17 -27.32
N GLY A 24 17.18 -50.07 -26.76
CA GLY A 24 16.74 -48.70 -27.05
C GLY A 24 15.79 -48.06 -26.04
N CYS A 25 16.35 -47.32 -25.07
CA CYS A 25 15.62 -46.26 -24.37
C CYS A 25 15.05 -45.28 -25.39
N GLY A 26 13.73 -45.20 -25.47
CA GLY A 26 12.99 -44.25 -26.29
C GLY A 26 11.72 -43.83 -25.56
N GLY A 27 11.87 -43.00 -24.53
CA GLY A 27 10.76 -42.33 -23.85
C GLY A 27 10.95 -40.84 -24.01
N SER A 28 10.18 -40.22 -24.92
CA SER A 28 10.04 -38.76 -25.00
C SER A 28 9.04 -38.36 -23.91
N ASP A 29 9.57 -37.79 -22.85
CA ASP A 29 8.91 -37.36 -21.63
C ASP A 29 8.36 -35.94 -21.77
N GLY A 30 7.13 -35.84 -22.26
CA GLY A 30 6.41 -34.57 -22.31
C GLY A 30 6.88 -33.67 -23.44
N LYS A 31 5.95 -32.88 -23.99
CA LYS A 31 6.33 -31.79 -24.88
C LYS A 31 7.06 -30.76 -24.03
N ASP A 32 8.19 -30.26 -24.52
CA ASP A 32 8.82 -29.06 -23.96
C ASP A 32 7.75 -27.98 -23.81
N GLY A 33 7.77 -27.27 -22.68
CA GLY A 33 6.98 -26.06 -22.53
C GLY A 33 7.29 -25.09 -23.66
N ASN A 34 6.34 -24.25 -24.04
CA ASN A 34 6.62 -23.20 -25.01
C ASN A 34 7.86 -22.41 -24.55
N PRO A 35 8.81 -22.12 -25.45
CA PRO A 35 9.89 -21.19 -25.14
C PRO A 35 9.31 -19.93 -24.53
N GLY A 36 9.93 -19.43 -23.45
CA GLY A 36 9.54 -18.15 -22.88
C GLY A 36 9.62 -17.06 -23.94
N GLU A 37 8.71 -16.08 -23.86
CA GLU A 37 8.70 -14.94 -24.78
C GLU A 37 10.08 -14.26 -24.79
N PRO A 38 10.63 -13.90 -25.97
CA PRO A 38 11.91 -13.20 -26.05
C PRO A 38 11.83 -11.87 -25.29
N GLY A 39 12.74 -11.67 -24.33
CA GLY A 39 12.88 -10.37 -23.66
C GLY A 39 13.38 -9.30 -24.64
N GLY A 40 12.89 -8.07 -24.50
CA GLY A 40 13.43 -6.90 -25.20
C GLY A 40 14.86 -6.56 -24.77
N GLU A 41 15.48 -5.56 -25.42
CA GLU A 41 16.80 -5.09 -25.03
C GLU A 41 16.81 -4.57 -23.58
N PRO A 42 17.81 -4.90 -22.75
CA PRO A 42 17.89 -4.41 -21.37
C PRO A 42 17.98 -2.88 -21.27
N ALA A 43 17.39 -2.32 -20.21
CA ALA A 43 17.43 -0.88 -19.94
C ALA A 43 18.87 -0.34 -19.75
N PRO A 44 19.31 0.68 -20.52
CA PRO A 44 20.66 1.25 -20.41
C PRO A 44 20.82 2.25 -19.26
N ALA A 45 19.70 2.77 -18.72
CA ALA A 45 19.63 3.65 -17.58
C ALA A 45 18.34 3.36 -16.79
N ILE A 46 18.39 3.60 -15.48
CA ILE A 46 17.28 3.31 -14.57
C ILE A 46 17.11 4.50 -13.62
N GLN A 47 16.13 5.36 -13.91
CA GLN A 47 15.70 6.42 -12.99
C GLN A 47 14.56 5.94 -12.10
N THR A 48 13.72 5.05 -12.61
CA THR A 48 12.58 4.46 -11.88
C THR A 48 12.58 2.94 -12.05
N LEU A 49 12.15 2.21 -11.02
CA LEU A 49 11.76 0.80 -11.16
C LEU A 49 10.25 0.67 -11.04
N ASN A 50 9.62 0.21 -12.11
CA ASN A 50 8.20 -0.10 -12.16
C ASN A 50 7.99 -1.60 -11.94
N PHE A 51 7.11 -1.97 -11.01
CA PHE A 51 6.85 -3.37 -10.65
C PHE A 51 5.45 -3.78 -11.08
N THR A 52 5.35 -4.90 -11.80
CA THR A 52 4.07 -5.56 -12.10
C THR A 52 4.08 -6.95 -11.49
N PHE A 53 3.16 -7.23 -10.56
CA PHE A 53 3.02 -8.56 -9.98
C PHE A 53 2.18 -9.45 -10.90
N ASN A 54 2.78 -10.54 -11.39
CA ASN A 54 2.15 -11.48 -12.31
C ASN A 54 1.40 -12.58 -11.54
N LYS A 55 1.93 -12.99 -10.38
CA LYS A 55 1.33 -14.00 -9.51
C LYS A 55 1.81 -13.87 -8.08
N SER A 56 0.91 -14.01 -7.12
CA SER A 56 1.21 -13.95 -5.69
C SER A 56 0.37 -14.99 -4.97
N VAL A 57 0.98 -15.94 -4.26
CA VAL A 57 0.24 -17.03 -3.58
C VAL A 57 0.93 -17.46 -2.30
N VAL A 58 0.18 -18.09 -1.40
CA VAL A 58 0.74 -18.81 -0.24
C VAL A 58 0.44 -20.30 -0.40
N ALA A 59 1.44 -21.08 -0.76
CA ALA A 59 1.31 -22.53 -0.94
C ALA A 59 1.86 -23.26 0.30
N ASN A 60 1.04 -24.06 0.98
CA ASN A 60 1.43 -24.80 2.19
C ASN A 60 2.09 -23.91 3.26
N GLY A 61 1.58 -22.68 3.42
CA GLY A 61 2.11 -21.69 4.35
C GLY A 61 3.34 -20.92 3.86
N VAL A 62 3.87 -21.21 2.67
CA VAL A 62 5.04 -20.52 2.10
C VAL A 62 4.59 -19.48 1.06
N PRO A 63 4.87 -18.18 1.27
CA PRO A 63 4.57 -17.15 0.28
C PRO A 63 5.51 -17.22 -0.93
N SER A 64 4.98 -16.91 -2.10
CA SER A 64 5.76 -16.72 -3.33
C SER A 64 5.16 -15.60 -4.19
N VAL A 65 6.02 -14.88 -4.90
CA VAL A 65 5.66 -13.84 -5.85
C VAL A 65 6.43 -14.01 -7.15
N GLU A 66 5.75 -13.82 -8.28
CA GLU A 66 6.30 -13.67 -9.62
C GLU A 66 5.99 -12.25 -10.09
N PHE A 67 6.99 -11.52 -10.58
CA PHE A 67 6.86 -10.12 -10.91
C PHE A 67 7.78 -9.71 -12.06
N THR A 68 7.38 -8.66 -12.77
CA THR A 68 8.13 -8.03 -13.85
C THR A 68 8.66 -6.69 -13.37
N VAL A 69 9.89 -6.33 -13.75
CA VAL A 69 10.49 -5.03 -13.46
C VAL A 69 10.89 -4.32 -14.75
N THR A 70 10.39 -3.09 -14.94
CA THR A 70 10.75 -2.21 -16.06
C THR A 70 11.31 -0.88 -15.57
N ASN A 71 12.02 -0.16 -16.45
CA ASN A 71 12.47 1.21 -16.18
C ASN A 71 11.38 2.24 -16.57
N GLU A 72 11.73 3.53 -16.57
CA GLU A 72 10.87 4.64 -16.98
C GLU A 72 10.41 4.61 -18.46
N ASP A 73 11.12 3.88 -19.32
CA ASP A 73 10.84 3.73 -20.75
C ASP A 73 10.16 2.39 -21.08
N ASP A 74 9.64 1.71 -20.05
CA ASP A 74 9.05 0.36 -20.13
C ASP A 74 10.00 -0.73 -20.65
N LEU A 75 11.31 -0.51 -20.57
CA LEU A 75 12.32 -1.51 -20.93
C LEU A 75 12.57 -2.49 -19.78
N PRO A 76 12.77 -3.79 -20.06
CA PRO A 76 13.08 -4.78 -19.04
C PRO A 76 14.35 -4.46 -18.25
N VAL A 77 14.27 -4.51 -16.92
CA VAL A 77 15.43 -4.41 -16.04
C VAL A 77 15.89 -5.81 -15.68
N VAL A 78 17.09 -6.20 -16.14
CA VAL A 78 17.66 -7.55 -15.96
C VAL A 78 18.81 -7.51 -14.96
N GLY A 79 18.94 -8.55 -14.12
CA GLY A 79 20.10 -8.69 -13.24
C GLY A 79 20.06 -7.89 -11.95
N LEU A 80 18.87 -7.61 -11.39
CA LEU A 80 18.76 -6.98 -10.07
C LEU A 80 19.47 -7.82 -8.99
N GLN A 81 20.33 -7.17 -8.20
CA GLN A 81 21.28 -7.87 -7.33
C GLN A 81 20.80 -8.07 -5.88
N LYS A 82 19.98 -7.15 -5.36
CA LYS A 82 19.62 -7.16 -3.93
C LYS A 82 18.23 -6.63 -3.67
N MET A 83 17.43 -7.44 -2.98
CA MET A 83 16.05 -7.10 -2.60
C MET A 83 15.73 -7.58 -1.19
N ARG A 84 14.84 -6.86 -0.50
CA ARG A 84 14.18 -7.32 0.72
C ARG A 84 12.72 -7.59 0.42
N PHE A 85 12.25 -8.74 0.88
CA PHE A 85 10.88 -9.19 0.75
C PHE A 85 10.26 -9.29 2.14
N ALA A 86 9.10 -8.70 2.35
CA ALA A 86 8.36 -8.76 3.61
C ALA A 86 6.98 -9.36 3.40
N ALA A 87 6.46 -10.07 4.41
CA ALA A 87 5.12 -10.65 4.39
C ALA A 87 4.27 -10.16 5.58
N ALA A 88 3.00 -9.88 5.32
CA ALA A 88 2.02 -9.48 6.33
C ALA A 88 0.62 -10.02 5.98
N GLN A 89 -0.27 -10.08 6.97
CA GLN A 89 -1.71 -10.33 6.77
C GLN A 89 -2.57 -9.20 7.36
N LEU A 90 -3.78 -9.00 6.85
CA LEU A 90 -4.69 -7.96 7.30
C LEU A 90 -5.89 -8.53 8.05
N ILE A 91 -5.99 -8.21 9.34
CA ILE A 91 -7.23 -8.42 10.10
C ILE A 91 -8.28 -7.39 9.62
N PRO A 92 -9.49 -7.82 9.24
CA PRO A 92 -10.55 -6.90 8.81
C PRO A 92 -11.07 -6.06 9.98
N GLN A 93 -11.73 -4.95 9.66
CA GLN A 93 -12.39 -4.09 10.65
C GLN A 93 -13.37 -4.91 11.52
N GLY A 94 -13.42 -4.62 12.81
CA GLY A 94 -14.32 -5.27 13.77
C GLY A 94 -13.92 -6.68 14.22
N ALA A 95 -12.99 -7.37 13.55
CA ALA A 95 -12.66 -8.77 13.88
C ALA A 95 -11.97 -8.96 15.23
N THR A 96 -11.25 -7.95 15.74
CA THR A 96 -10.63 -7.98 17.07
C THR A 96 -11.52 -7.40 18.17
N GLY A 97 -12.74 -6.97 17.83
CA GLY A 97 -13.67 -6.31 18.74
C GLY A 97 -14.52 -5.28 18.00
N ALA A 98 -15.77 -5.10 18.43
CA ALA A 98 -16.68 -4.14 17.83
C ALA A 98 -16.06 -2.73 17.82
N GLY A 99 -16.15 -2.04 16.68
CA GLY A 99 -15.57 -0.70 16.48
C GLY A 99 -14.06 -0.66 16.24
N ASN A 100 -13.33 -1.77 16.39
CA ASN A 100 -11.89 -1.78 16.12
C ASN A 100 -11.58 -1.63 14.62
N ALA A 101 -10.49 -0.92 14.34
CA ALA A 101 -9.98 -0.76 12.98
C ALA A 101 -9.39 -2.08 12.43
N SER A 102 -9.30 -2.18 11.11
CA SER A 102 -8.48 -3.19 10.44
C SER A 102 -7.02 -3.06 10.87
N GLN A 103 -6.30 -4.16 11.00
CA GLN A 103 -4.93 -4.15 11.54
C GLN A 103 -4.01 -5.10 10.78
N TRP A 104 -2.85 -4.58 10.36
CA TRP A 104 -1.78 -5.41 9.80
C TRP A 104 -1.13 -6.28 10.88
N GLN A 105 -0.77 -7.51 10.52
CA GLN A 105 0.12 -8.36 11.31
C GLN A 105 1.34 -8.69 10.46
N TYR A 106 2.51 -8.25 10.91
CA TYR A 106 3.76 -8.38 10.18
C TYR A 106 4.48 -9.68 10.56
N PHE A 107 4.66 -10.60 9.62
CA PHE A 107 5.32 -11.89 9.88
C PHE A 107 6.83 -11.74 10.01
N GLY A 108 7.44 -11.03 9.06
CA GLY A 108 8.90 -10.96 8.95
C GLY A 108 9.34 -10.45 7.57
N ASP A 109 10.65 -10.37 7.40
CA ASP A 109 11.28 -10.04 6.13
C ASP A 109 12.56 -10.85 5.91
N GLU A 110 12.86 -11.11 4.63
CA GLU A 110 14.06 -11.78 4.15
C GLU A 110 14.79 -10.84 3.21
N THR A 111 16.10 -10.71 3.39
CA THR A 111 16.95 -9.95 2.46
C THR A 111 17.71 -10.95 1.60
N CYS A 112 17.51 -10.88 0.29
CA CYS A 112 18.21 -11.65 -0.70
C CYS A 112 19.27 -10.79 -1.39
N ASP A 113 20.50 -11.25 -1.38
CA ASP A 113 21.64 -10.67 -2.07
C ASP A 113 22.24 -11.75 -2.95
N VAL A 114 22.14 -11.59 -4.27
CA VAL A 114 22.56 -12.61 -5.27
C VAL A 114 24.05 -12.93 -5.15
N ALA A 115 24.86 -11.95 -4.72
CA ALA A 115 26.30 -12.11 -4.53
C ALA A 115 26.66 -12.67 -3.15
N SER A 116 25.69 -12.88 -2.25
CA SER A 116 25.93 -13.28 -0.87
C SER A 116 24.85 -14.26 -0.40
N THR A 117 24.07 -13.90 0.63
CA THR A 117 23.04 -14.76 1.19
C THR A 117 21.67 -14.42 0.64
N CYS A 118 20.93 -15.46 0.31
CA CYS A 118 19.52 -15.38 -0.05
C CYS A 118 18.77 -16.47 0.73
N PRO A 119 17.98 -16.12 1.77
CA PRO A 119 17.29 -17.12 2.59
C PRO A 119 16.29 -17.94 1.76
N GLY A 120 15.37 -17.25 1.08
CA GLY A 120 14.47 -17.85 0.09
C GLY A 120 15.14 -18.13 -1.25
N THR A 121 14.32 -18.53 -2.23
CA THR A 121 14.77 -18.79 -3.62
C THR A 121 14.40 -17.60 -4.49
N PHE A 122 15.41 -16.89 -4.99
CA PHE A 122 15.26 -15.80 -5.97
C PHE A 122 15.71 -16.27 -7.35
N VAL A 123 14.89 -16.04 -8.37
CA VAL A 123 15.18 -16.40 -9.75
C VAL A 123 14.99 -15.18 -10.64
N ASP A 124 16.03 -14.83 -11.39
CA ASP A 124 15.99 -13.88 -12.50
C ASP A 124 15.90 -14.66 -13.81
N MET A 125 14.79 -14.50 -14.54
CA MET A 125 14.52 -15.20 -15.80
C MET A 125 15.24 -14.57 -17.00
N LYS A 126 16.06 -13.53 -16.79
CA LYS A 126 16.89 -12.86 -17.80
C LYS A 126 16.12 -12.11 -18.89
N ASN A 127 14.87 -11.79 -18.63
CA ASN A 127 13.97 -11.06 -19.53
C ASN A 127 13.14 -9.99 -18.81
N GLY A 128 13.55 -9.57 -17.61
CA GLY A 128 12.82 -8.63 -16.75
C GLY A 128 11.79 -9.29 -15.83
N HIS A 129 11.54 -10.59 -15.98
CA HIS A 129 10.72 -11.38 -15.06
C HIS A 129 11.56 -11.99 -13.95
N TYR A 130 11.00 -11.98 -12.76
CA TYR A 130 11.60 -12.47 -11.53
C TYR A 130 10.60 -13.33 -10.75
N SER A 131 11.11 -14.22 -9.93
CA SER A 131 10.32 -14.86 -8.88
C SER A 131 11.08 -14.89 -7.56
N TYR A 132 10.32 -14.82 -6.47
CA TYR A 132 10.82 -15.02 -5.12
C TYR A 132 9.90 -15.95 -4.35
N THR A 133 10.47 -17.03 -3.82
CA THR A 133 9.80 -17.92 -2.87
C THR A 133 10.48 -17.77 -1.52
N PHE A 134 9.72 -17.39 -0.50
CA PHE A 134 10.26 -17.19 0.84
C PHE A 134 10.77 -18.49 1.46
N ASN A 135 11.78 -18.41 2.32
CA ASN A 135 12.14 -19.52 3.20
C ASN A 135 11.20 -19.64 4.39
N MET A 136 10.63 -18.52 4.86
CA MET A 136 9.68 -18.52 5.97
C MET A 136 8.42 -19.30 5.62
N ASN A 137 7.98 -20.13 6.58
CA ASN A 137 6.64 -20.68 6.57
C ASN A 137 5.78 -19.91 7.57
N LEU A 138 4.70 -19.27 7.09
CA LEU A 138 3.82 -18.43 7.89
C LEU A 138 3.14 -19.23 9.02
N THR A 139 2.91 -20.54 8.85
CA THR A 139 2.29 -21.37 9.90
C THR A 139 3.23 -21.63 11.08
N ALA A 140 4.54 -21.44 10.89
CA ALA A 140 5.55 -21.63 11.93
C ALA A 140 5.86 -20.34 12.71
N ASN A 141 5.18 -19.22 12.40
CA ASN A 141 5.41 -17.95 13.08
C ASN A 141 4.87 -17.99 14.51
N THR A 142 5.69 -17.57 15.48
CA THR A 142 5.35 -17.62 16.91
C THR A 142 4.62 -16.38 17.43
N LYS A 143 4.60 -15.29 16.65
CA LYS A 143 3.99 -14.01 17.03
C LYS A 143 2.67 -13.74 16.32
N VAL A 144 2.51 -14.31 15.12
CA VAL A 144 1.33 -14.13 14.27
C VAL A 144 0.82 -15.48 13.84
N THR A 145 -0.43 -15.78 14.17
CA THR A 145 -1.10 -16.98 13.65
C THR A 145 -1.57 -16.73 12.23
N TYR A 146 -0.99 -17.44 11.26
CA TYR A 146 -1.39 -17.36 9.87
C TYR A 146 -2.84 -17.80 9.65
N ASN A 147 -3.57 -17.05 8.83
CA ASN A 147 -4.92 -17.40 8.39
C ASN A 147 -5.09 -17.12 6.90
N ALA A 148 -5.31 -18.19 6.12
CA ALA A 148 -5.46 -18.13 4.67
C ALA A 148 -6.73 -17.39 4.19
N GLN A 149 -7.72 -17.19 5.07
CA GLN A 149 -8.94 -16.44 4.74
C GLN A 149 -8.76 -14.93 4.85
N LEU A 150 -7.63 -14.47 5.41
CA LEU A 150 -7.31 -13.05 5.48
C LEU A 150 -6.62 -12.60 4.18
N ALA A 151 -6.77 -11.32 3.86
CA ALA A 151 -5.96 -10.67 2.85
C ALA A 151 -4.48 -10.72 3.25
N GLN A 152 -3.63 -11.13 2.31
CA GLN A 152 -2.18 -11.21 2.46
C GLN A 152 -1.52 -10.02 1.74
N ARG A 153 -0.34 -9.64 2.19
CA ARG A 153 0.51 -8.63 1.53
C ARG A 153 1.95 -9.10 1.45
N VAL A 154 2.56 -8.96 0.28
CA VAL A 154 4.01 -9.01 0.11
C VAL A 154 4.51 -7.61 -0.26
N LEU A 155 5.62 -7.19 0.35
CA LEU A 155 6.29 -5.93 0.05
C LEU A 155 7.72 -6.20 -0.42
N ILE A 156 8.17 -5.41 -1.38
CA ILE A 156 9.52 -5.47 -1.95
C ILE A 156 10.20 -4.13 -1.69
N ARG A 157 11.44 -4.19 -1.21
CA ARG A 157 12.41 -3.09 -1.32
C ARG A 157 13.55 -3.54 -2.21
N ALA A 158 13.67 -2.96 -3.40
CA ALA A 158 14.89 -3.08 -4.21
C ALA A 158 15.95 -2.12 -3.65
N TYR A 159 17.14 -2.63 -3.37
CA TYR A 159 18.26 -1.81 -2.91
C TYR A 159 18.91 -1.11 -4.10
N ASN A 160 19.67 -0.05 -3.82
CA ASN A 160 20.47 0.67 -4.81
C ASN A 160 21.80 -0.02 -5.16
N THR A 161 21.83 -1.36 -5.11
CA THR A 161 23.00 -2.13 -5.55
C THR A 161 23.04 -2.10 -7.08
N PRO A 162 24.14 -1.65 -7.71
CA PRO A 162 24.24 -1.60 -9.16
C PRO A 162 24.06 -2.97 -9.82
N LEU A 163 23.65 -2.98 -11.08
CA LEU A 163 23.68 -4.18 -11.92
C LEU A 163 25.13 -4.63 -12.17
N LEU A 164 25.31 -5.86 -12.67
CA LEU A 164 26.64 -6.43 -12.92
C LEU A 164 27.47 -5.66 -13.96
N ASP A 165 26.81 -4.92 -14.85
CA ASP A 165 27.46 -4.05 -15.84
C ASP A 165 27.79 -2.64 -15.31
N GLY A 166 27.46 -2.36 -14.04
CA GLY A 166 27.70 -1.07 -13.37
C GLY A 166 26.54 -0.09 -13.44
N THR A 167 25.45 -0.41 -14.15
CA THR A 167 24.25 0.43 -14.23
C THR A 167 23.69 0.69 -12.83
N GLN A 168 23.47 1.97 -12.51
CA GLN A 168 22.93 2.36 -11.20
C GLN A 168 21.45 2.01 -11.10
N VAL A 169 21.03 1.57 -9.91
CA VAL A 169 19.65 1.20 -9.61
C VAL A 169 19.13 2.09 -8.49
N PRO A 170 17.93 2.69 -8.61
CA PRO A 170 17.35 3.48 -7.53
C PRO A 170 16.75 2.58 -6.44
N ASN A 171 16.84 3.02 -5.18
CA ASN A 171 16.12 2.36 -4.08
C ASN A 171 14.61 2.51 -4.33
N SER A 172 13.91 1.37 -4.46
CA SER A 172 12.50 1.37 -4.88
C SER A 172 11.65 0.49 -3.97
N ASN A 173 10.36 0.80 -3.86
CA ASN A 173 9.40 0.02 -3.10
C ASN A 173 8.26 -0.46 -4.00
N ALA A 174 7.74 -1.64 -3.70
CA ALA A 174 6.52 -2.17 -4.30
C ALA A 174 5.78 -3.02 -3.27
N PHE A 175 4.49 -3.23 -3.47
CA PHE A 175 3.73 -4.21 -2.69
C PHE A 175 2.58 -4.77 -3.52
N VAL A 176 2.06 -5.92 -3.09
CA VAL A 176 0.88 -6.57 -3.64
C VAL A 176 -0.01 -7.07 -2.52
N ASP A 177 -1.31 -6.80 -2.64
CA ASP A 177 -2.37 -7.37 -1.79
C ASP A 177 -3.05 -8.51 -2.54
N PHE A 178 -3.22 -9.66 -1.90
CA PHE A 178 -3.79 -10.85 -2.55
C PHE A 178 -4.49 -11.80 -1.58
N THR A 179 -5.44 -12.59 -2.09
CA THR A 179 -6.01 -13.75 -1.40
C THR A 179 -5.01 -14.91 -1.46
N ALA A 180 -4.82 -15.61 -0.34
CA ALA A 180 -3.73 -16.56 -0.19
C ALA A 180 -3.74 -17.72 -1.21
N ASP A 181 -4.93 -18.19 -1.59
CA ASP A 181 -5.17 -19.39 -2.40
C ASP A 181 -5.15 -19.11 -3.92
N THR A 182 -5.81 -18.03 -4.33
CA THR A 182 -6.05 -17.69 -5.74
C THR A 182 -5.11 -16.60 -6.25
N GLY A 183 -4.50 -15.82 -5.36
CA GLY A 183 -3.69 -14.67 -5.72
C GLY A 183 -4.48 -13.49 -6.28
N ALA A 184 -5.82 -13.54 -6.18
CA ALA A 184 -6.71 -12.50 -6.65
C ALA A 184 -6.68 -11.28 -5.72
N ALA A 185 -7.18 -10.15 -6.20
CA ALA A 185 -7.36 -8.96 -5.36
C ALA A 185 -8.30 -9.28 -4.18
N PRO A 186 -7.93 -8.91 -2.93
CA PRO A 186 -8.78 -9.16 -1.77
C PRO A 186 -10.09 -8.36 -1.81
N THR A 187 -11.10 -8.86 -1.08
CA THR A 187 -12.40 -8.19 -0.94
C THR A 187 -12.39 -6.97 0.00
N TYR A 188 -11.30 -6.77 0.75
CA TYR A 188 -11.12 -5.64 1.67
C TYR A 188 -9.65 -5.23 1.72
N SER A 189 -9.38 -3.96 2.03
CA SER A 189 -8.01 -3.45 2.13
C SER A 189 -7.83 -2.49 3.31
N ARG A 190 -6.60 -1.99 3.48
CA ARG A 190 -6.27 -0.89 4.39
C ARG A 190 -5.33 0.09 3.68
N LYS A 191 -5.87 0.79 2.69
CA LYS A 191 -5.20 1.82 1.89
C LYS A 191 -5.91 3.17 2.11
N ILE A 192 -5.49 3.87 3.16
CA ILE A 192 -6.20 5.06 3.69
C ILE A 192 -5.55 6.37 3.24
N VAL A 193 -4.22 6.43 3.12
CA VAL A 193 -3.48 7.63 2.73
C VAL A 193 -2.54 7.29 1.59
N ALA A 194 -2.31 8.26 0.70
CA ALA A 194 -1.42 8.13 -0.45
C ALA A 194 -0.07 8.81 -0.16
N THR A 195 1.01 8.25 -0.70
CA THR A 195 2.35 8.85 -0.62
C THR A 195 2.38 10.27 -1.19
N GLU A 196 1.59 10.54 -2.22
CA GLU A 196 1.46 11.87 -2.85
C GLU A 196 1.03 12.96 -1.86
N SER A 197 0.06 12.68 -0.98
CA SER A 197 -0.37 13.66 0.03
C SER A 197 0.78 14.03 0.97
N CYS A 198 1.62 13.07 1.34
CA CYS A 198 2.80 13.34 2.16
C CYS A 198 3.88 14.12 1.38
N ASN A 199 4.10 13.76 0.12
CA ASN A 199 5.13 14.37 -0.74
C ASN A 199 4.81 15.82 -1.11
N THR A 200 3.56 16.27 -0.93
CA THR A 200 3.19 17.69 -1.03
C THR A 200 4.06 18.57 -0.12
N CYS A 201 4.50 18.06 1.04
CA CYS A 201 5.39 18.78 1.95
C CYS A 201 6.79 18.14 2.05
N HIS A 202 6.89 16.81 1.93
CA HIS A 202 8.15 16.09 2.14
C HIS A 202 9.01 15.92 0.89
N GLN A 203 8.49 16.23 -0.30
CA GLN A 203 9.05 15.91 -1.61
C GLN A 203 9.21 14.40 -1.86
N ASP A 204 9.97 13.71 -1.03
CA ASP A 204 10.08 12.26 -0.97
C ASP A 204 10.05 11.78 0.49
N LEU A 205 9.07 10.94 0.80
CA LEU A 205 8.85 10.33 2.11
C LEU A 205 10.06 9.53 2.63
N ALA A 206 10.90 9.02 1.73
CA ALA A 206 12.14 8.32 2.08
C ALA A 206 13.09 9.19 2.91
N ASN A 207 13.03 10.51 2.77
CA ASN A 207 13.88 11.46 3.50
C ASN A 207 13.52 11.56 4.99
N VAL A 208 12.35 11.08 5.40
CA VAL A 208 11.85 11.28 6.76
C VAL A 208 12.51 10.34 7.77
N LYS A 209 12.69 9.06 7.43
CA LYS A 209 13.23 8.06 8.36
C LYS A 209 13.87 6.87 7.67
N HIS A 210 14.59 6.07 8.47
CA HIS A 210 15.25 4.83 8.04
C HIS A 210 16.22 5.03 6.86
N SER A 211 16.84 6.20 6.79
CA SER A 211 17.94 6.53 5.87
C SER A 211 17.60 6.30 4.39
N GLY A 212 16.44 6.79 3.92
CA GLY A 212 16.07 6.69 2.51
C GLY A 212 15.54 5.32 2.09
N ALA A 213 15.26 4.42 3.04
CA ALA A 213 14.89 3.04 2.71
C ALA A 213 13.48 2.88 2.13
N TYR A 214 12.52 3.69 2.59
CA TYR A 214 11.10 3.49 2.33
C TYR A 214 10.45 4.78 1.83
N SER A 215 10.09 4.81 0.55
CA SER A 215 9.41 5.93 -0.11
C SER A 215 7.90 5.75 -0.20
N ASP A 216 7.38 4.52 -0.10
CA ASP A 216 5.94 4.25 -0.13
C ASP A 216 5.33 4.24 1.29
N VAL A 217 4.33 5.10 1.54
CA VAL A 217 3.63 5.19 2.82
C VAL A 217 2.96 3.87 3.24
N ASN A 218 2.56 3.03 2.27
CA ASN A 218 1.98 1.72 2.52
C ASN A 218 3.00 0.75 3.13
N TYR A 219 4.30 0.91 2.82
CA TYR A 219 5.36 0.15 3.46
C TYR A 219 5.45 0.53 4.95
N CYS A 220 5.42 1.82 5.24
CA CYS A 220 5.42 2.33 6.62
C CYS A 220 4.20 1.80 7.39
N ALA A 221 3.00 1.93 6.83
CA ALA A 221 1.75 1.53 7.47
C ALA A 221 1.66 0.02 7.73
N THR A 222 2.33 -0.80 6.92
CA THR A 222 2.35 -2.26 7.10
C THR A 222 3.31 -2.68 8.23
N CYS A 223 4.46 -2.01 8.35
CA CYS A 223 5.46 -2.33 9.38
C CYS A 223 5.14 -1.68 10.74
N HIS A 224 4.62 -0.46 10.74
CA HIS A 224 4.20 0.26 11.96
C HIS A 224 2.83 -0.24 12.45
N THR A 225 2.83 -1.46 12.96
CA THR A 225 1.67 -2.14 13.56
C THR A 225 2.02 -2.81 14.88
N ALA A 226 1.02 -3.07 15.73
CA ALA A 226 1.21 -3.72 17.02
C ALA A 226 1.86 -5.10 16.86
N GLY A 227 2.76 -5.44 17.79
CA GLY A 227 3.56 -6.67 17.76
C GLY A 227 4.85 -6.56 16.92
N LYS A 228 4.92 -5.60 15.97
CA LYS A 228 6.16 -5.29 15.22
C LYS A 228 6.89 -4.08 15.79
N VAL A 229 6.17 -3.00 16.09
CA VAL A 229 6.72 -1.80 16.75
C VAL A 229 6.17 -1.68 18.16
N GLY A 230 6.86 -0.90 19.01
CA GLY A 230 6.40 -0.62 20.37
C GLY A 230 5.13 0.25 20.39
N VAL A 231 4.36 0.16 21.48
CA VAL A 231 3.12 0.93 21.70
C VAL A 231 3.32 2.42 21.43
N GLY A 232 2.34 3.03 20.76
CA GLY A 232 2.33 4.43 20.34
C GLY A 232 3.15 4.71 19.09
N LYS A 233 3.73 3.68 18.47
CA LYS A 233 4.47 3.79 17.21
C LYS A 233 3.72 3.16 16.04
N GLU A 234 2.53 2.61 16.26
CA GLU A 234 1.63 2.18 15.20
C GLU A 234 1.27 3.37 14.32
N PHE A 235 1.11 3.15 13.01
CA PHE A 235 1.08 4.24 12.04
C PHE A 235 -0.09 5.21 12.27
N ASN A 236 -1.24 4.69 12.71
CA ASN A 236 -2.43 5.49 13.05
C ASN A 236 -2.26 6.36 14.30
N VAL A 237 -1.23 6.13 15.11
CA VAL A 237 -0.90 6.96 16.28
C VAL A 237 0.31 7.84 15.98
N LEU A 238 1.35 7.24 15.41
CA LEU A 238 2.65 7.88 15.19
C LEU A 238 2.54 9.11 14.30
N VAL A 239 1.85 9.01 13.16
CA VAL A 239 1.77 10.12 12.20
C VAL A 239 1.04 11.30 12.83
N HIS A 240 -0.13 11.09 13.43
CA HIS A 240 -0.86 12.14 14.13
C HIS A 240 -0.02 12.80 15.23
N ALA A 241 0.63 12.00 16.09
CA ALA A 241 1.48 12.52 17.15
C ALA A 241 2.67 13.36 16.64
N LYS A 242 3.15 13.12 15.41
CA LYS A 242 4.23 13.90 14.79
C LYS A 242 3.78 15.21 14.15
N HIS A 243 2.49 15.36 13.87
CA HIS A 243 1.95 16.52 13.15
C HIS A 243 1.06 17.41 14.02
N LYS A 244 0.48 16.89 15.12
CA LYS A 244 -0.51 17.61 15.94
C LYS A 244 0.00 18.91 16.59
N ASP A 245 1.30 19.02 16.85
CA ASP A 245 1.91 20.18 17.53
C ASP A 245 2.63 21.12 16.54
N LEU A 246 2.51 20.87 15.24
CA LEU A 246 3.09 21.72 14.20
C LEU A 246 2.15 22.88 13.87
N THR A 247 2.72 24.04 13.53
CA THR A 247 1.98 25.26 13.19
C THR A 247 1.81 25.48 11.68
N LEU A 248 2.09 24.46 10.86
CA LEU A 248 1.96 24.53 9.41
C LEU A 248 0.48 24.54 9.02
N GLY A 249 -0.01 25.62 8.39
CA GLY A 249 -1.44 25.86 8.18
C GLY A 249 -2.20 24.75 7.45
N SER A 250 -1.59 24.03 6.51
CA SER A 250 -2.23 22.89 5.84
C SER A 250 -2.61 21.76 6.81
N LEU A 251 -1.90 21.61 7.93
CA LEU A 251 -2.17 20.60 8.96
C LEU A 251 -3.34 20.98 9.88
N GLU A 252 -3.90 22.19 9.76
CA GLU A 252 -5.13 22.60 10.45
C GLU A 252 -6.39 21.89 9.88
N SER A 253 -6.23 21.10 8.81
CA SER A 253 -7.26 20.26 8.22
C SER A 253 -6.75 18.84 7.98
N CYS A 254 -7.59 17.85 8.27
CA CYS A 254 -7.34 16.44 7.97
C CYS A 254 -7.08 16.19 6.47
N GLN A 255 -7.60 17.07 5.60
CA GLN A 255 -7.50 16.97 4.14
C GLN A 255 -6.08 17.12 3.60
N SER A 256 -5.11 17.55 4.41
CA SER A 256 -3.69 17.51 4.01
C SER A 256 -3.16 16.10 3.79
N CYS A 257 -3.74 15.10 4.47
CA CYS A 257 -3.36 13.68 4.36
C CYS A 257 -4.51 12.79 3.89
N HIS A 258 -5.73 13.09 4.30
CA HIS A 258 -6.92 12.28 4.02
C HIS A 258 -7.70 12.84 2.82
N THR A 259 -7.25 12.45 1.63
CA THR A 259 -7.86 12.83 0.36
C THR A 259 -8.38 11.61 -0.38
N GLN A 260 -9.43 11.81 -1.17
CA GLN A 260 -9.94 10.79 -2.08
C GLN A 260 -8.95 10.62 -3.24
N HIS A 261 -8.47 9.40 -3.44
CA HIS A 261 -7.58 9.03 -4.52
C HIS A 261 -7.85 7.56 -4.92
N ASP A 262 -7.63 7.19 -6.17
CA ASP A 262 -7.88 5.82 -6.66
C ASP A 262 -7.01 4.78 -5.93
N ALA A 263 -5.79 5.17 -5.56
CA ALA A 263 -4.88 4.36 -4.75
C ALA A 263 -5.31 4.21 -3.28
N THR A 264 -6.28 4.99 -2.80
CA THR A 264 -6.77 4.99 -1.40
C THR A 264 -8.26 4.69 -1.31
N PRO A 265 -8.72 3.50 -1.72
CA PRO A 265 -10.15 3.14 -1.65
C PRO A 265 -10.73 3.23 -0.22
N ASP A 266 -9.88 3.13 0.81
CA ASP A 266 -10.28 3.20 2.21
C ASP A 266 -10.05 4.61 2.82
N TRP A 267 -9.84 5.64 2.00
CA TRP A 267 -9.46 7.00 2.46
C TRP A 267 -10.41 7.54 3.51
N SER A 268 -11.70 7.27 3.33
CA SER A 268 -12.81 7.80 4.10
C SER A 268 -12.90 7.24 5.54
N ASN A 269 -12.01 6.30 5.89
CA ASN A 269 -11.89 5.73 7.24
C ASN A 269 -11.52 6.76 8.31
N TRP A 270 -10.91 7.89 7.93
CA TRP A 270 -10.52 8.95 8.87
C TRP A 270 -11.67 9.48 9.72
N SER A 271 -12.89 9.53 9.15
CA SER A 271 -14.11 9.96 9.85
C SER A 271 -15.01 8.79 10.26
N ARG A 272 -14.85 7.61 9.65
CA ARG A 272 -15.76 6.46 9.84
C ARG A 272 -15.32 5.48 10.91
N ILE A 273 -14.04 5.47 11.29
CA ILE A 273 -13.47 4.46 12.21
C ILE A 273 -12.84 5.16 13.43
N PRO A 274 -13.66 5.75 14.33
CA PRO A 274 -13.18 6.36 15.55
C PRO A 274 -12.73 5.27 16.54
N THR A 275 -11.49 5.38 17.03
CA THR A 275 -10.95 4.48 18.08
C THR A 275 -10.17 5.27 19.11
N ALA A 276 -10.19 4.82 20.36
CA ALA A 276 -9.50 5.45 21.49
C ALA A 276 -8.02 5.72 21.19
N ALA A 277 -7.31 4.75 20.64
CA ALA A 277 -5.88 4.90 20.28
C ALA A 277 -5.65 5.96 19.19
N THR A 278 -6.49 5.97 18.13
CA THR A 278 -6.30 6.90 17.00
C THR A 278 -6.70 8.31 17.39
N CYS A 279 -7.89 8.51 17.97
CA CYS A 279 -8.36 9.83 18.40
C CYS A 279 -7.48 10.38 19.54
N GLY A 280 -7.13 9.53 20.51
CA GLY A 280 -6.25 9.88 21.63
C GLY A 280 -4.82 10.24 21.23
N SER A 281 -4.39 9.91 20.00
CA SER A 281 -3.07 10.32 19.50
C SER A 281 -2.92 11.85 19.38
N CYS A 282 -4.01 12.56 19.09
CA CYS A 282 -4.12 14.02 19.13
C CYS A 282 -4.73 14.50 20.44
N HIS A 283 -5.79 13.85 20.91
CA HIS A 283 -6.49 14.18 22.15
C HIS A 283 -5.79 13.58 23.38
N THR A 284 -4.50 13.88 23.55
CA THR A 284 -3.62 13.19 24.52
C THR A 284 -3.93 13.49 25.98
N ALA A 285 -4.76 14.49 26.26
CA ALA A 285 -5.24 14.80 27.62
C ALA A 285 -6.40 13.89 28.07
N VAL A 286 -7.01 13.17 27.12
CA VAL A 286 -8.13 12.26 27.40
C VAL A 286 -7.60 10.88 27.78
N ASP A 287 -8.06 10.35 28.89
CA ASP A 287 -7.90 8.94 29.25
C ASP A 287 -9.27 8.26 29.21
N PHE A 288 -9.54 7.59 28.09
CA PHE A 288 -10.81 6.88 27.87
C PHE A 288 -11.01 5.77 28.89
N ALA A 289 -9.97 5.03 29.28
CA ALA A 289 -10.08 3.91 30.19
C ALA A 289 -10.35 4.38 31.63
N ALA A 290 -9.76 5.51 32.04
CA ALA A 290 -10.02 6.11 33.35
C ALA A 290 -11.28 7.01 33.38
N GLY A 291 -11.81 7.41 32.21
CA GLY A 291 -12.88 8.39 32.11
C GLY A 291 -12.44 9.82 32.49
N ASN A 292 -11.18 10.17 32.21
CA ASN A 292 -10.66 11.50 32.46
C ASN A 292 -10.76 12.37 31.20
N GLY A 293 -11.44 13.51 31.29
CA GLY A 293 -11.66 14.42 30.16
C GLY A 293 -12.67 13.93 29.10
N HIS A 294 -13.23 12.73 29.27
CA HIS A 294 -14.29 12.14 28.46
C HIS A 294 -15.01 11.06 29.29
N SER A 295 -16.23 10.65 28.93
CA SER A 295 -16.87 9.48 29.56
C SER A 295 -15.98 8.25 29.45
N GLN A 296 -15.98 7.39 30.48
CA GLN A 296 -15.19 6.16 30.47
C GLN A 296 -15.64 5.25 29.32
N GLN A 297 -14.68 4.76 28.53
CA GLN A 297 -14.86 3.79 27.44
C GLN A 297 -13.75 2.74 27.55
N LEU A 298 -14.12 1.49 27.80
CA LEU A 298 -13.15 0.38 27.95
C LEU A 298 -12.79 -0.28 26.60
N ASP A 299 -13.58 -0.03 25.57
CA ASP A 299 -13.39 -0.51 24.20
C ASP A 299 -13.91 0.53 23.18
N ASN A 300 -13.88 0.17 21.89
CA ASN A 300 -14.28 1.07 20.80
C ASN A 300 -15.72 0.84 20.30
N SER A 301 -16.51 -0.01 20.96
CA SER A 301 -17.78 -0.51 20.42
C SER A 301 -18.85 0.56 20.24
N ASN A 302 -18.79 1.63 21.03
CA ASN A 302 -19.80 2.70 21.02
C ASN A 302 -19.32 3.99 20.33
N CYS A 303 -18.06 4.10 19.92
CA CYS A 303 -17.49 5.36 19.43
C CYS A 303 -18.30 5.93 18.24
N ILE A 304 -18.55 5.11 17.22
CA ILE A 304 -19.25 5.52 15.99
C ILE A 304 -20.73 5.83 16.20
N ALA A 305 -21.35 5.33 17.28
CA ALA A 305 -22.75 5.61 17.59
C ALA A 305 -22.94 7.07 18.03
N CYS A 306 -21.95 7.64 18.70
CA CYS A 306 -21.94 9.06 19.10
C CYS A 306 -21.19 9.93 18.09
N HIS A 307 -19.98 9.51 17.71
CA HIS A 307 -19.11 10.18 16.75
C HIS A 307 -19.37 9.67 15.34
N ASN A 308 -20.54 10.01 14.80
CA ASN A 308 -20.88 9.70 13.41
C ASN A 308 -19.92 10.41 12.42
N SER A 309 -19.79 9.84 11.22
CA SER A 309 -18.83 10.31 10.22
C SER A 309 -19.01 11.78 9.84
N ASP A 310 -20.24 12.26 9.73
CA ASP A 310 -20.50 13.64 9.29
C ASP A 310 -20.06 14.62 10.36
N TRP A 311 -20.44 14.38 11.61
CA TRP A 311 -20.03 15.21 12.73
C TRP A 311 -18.51 15.22 12.91
N THR A 312 -17.86 14.06 12.87
CA THR A 312 -16.40 13.96 12.93
C THR A 312 -15.74 14.72 11.78
N ALA A 313 -16.28 14.65 10.56
CA ALA A 313 -15.70 15.33 9.42
C ALA A 313 -15.86 16.86 9.50
N GLU A 314 -17.07 17.32 9.83
CA GLU A 314 -17.40 18.74 9.92
C GLU A 314 -16.55 19.44 10.98
N LEU A 315 -16.45 18.89 12.19
CA LEU A 315 -15.78 19.56 13.30
C LEU A 315 -14.26 19.73 13.09
N HIS A 316 -13.65 18.86 12.28
CA HIS A 316 -12.20 18.90 11.97
C HIS A 316 -11.86 19.63 10.66
N THR A 317 -12.87 20.09 9.89
CA THR A 317 -12.65 20.83 8.64
C THR A 317 -13.39 22.15 8.57
N GLY A 318 -14.36 22.37 9.45
CA GLY A 318 -15.28 23.52 9.45
C GLY A 318 -14.58 24.87 9.50
N LYS A 319 -13.62 25.07 10.42
CA LYS A 319 -12.87 26.35 10.51
C LYS A 319 -12.13 26.70 9.23
N THR A 320 -11.53 25.70 8.58
CA THR A 320 -10.82 25.90 7.31
C THR A 320 -11.81 26.19 6.19
N ALA A 321 -12.97 25.53 6.17
CA ALA A 321 -14.05 25.79 5.22
C ALA A 321 -14.66 27.20 5.39
N GLU A 322 -14.95 27.61 6.63
CA GLU A 322 -15.44 28.95 6.97
C GLU A 322 -14.44 30.03 6.56
N LYS A 323 -13.14 29.84 6.89
CA LYS A 323 -12.08 30.77 6.49
C LYS A 323 -12.03 30.93 4.97
N LYS A 324 -12.12 29.83 4.21
CA LYS A 324 -12.19 29.86 2.74
C LYS A 324 -13.44 30.60 2.25
N ALA A 325 -14.59 30.35 2.87
CA ALA A 325 -15.85 30.99 2.51
C ALA A 325 -15.81 32.50 2.76
N VAL A 326 -15.23 32.97 3.87
CA VAL A 326 -15.07 34.40 4.18
C VAL A 326 -14.10 35.07 3.22
N ILE A 327 -12.93 34.46 2.95
CA ILE A 327 -11.93 35.02 2.02
C ILE A 327 -12.53 35.18 0.61
N ALA A 328 -13.35 34.23 0.16
CA ALA A 328 -13.94 34.26 -1.17
C ALA A 328 -15.04 35.32 -1.36
N GLN A 329 -15.45 36.05 -0.31
CA GLN A 329 -16.51 37.06 -0.42
C GLN A 329 -16.03 38.36 -1.09
N LEU A 330 -14.73 38.64 -1.06
CA LEU A 330 -14.17 39.90 -1.53
C LEU A 330 -12.91 39.69 -2.36
N GLY A 331 -12.75 40.53 -3.37
CA GLY A 331 -11.53 40.69 -4.16
C GLY A 331 -10.98 42.12 -4.11
N MET A 332 -9.81 42.33 -4.70
CA MET A 332 -9.24 43.67 -4.90
C MET A 332 -8.60 43.78 -6.26
N SER A 333 -8.74 44.94 -6.89
CA SER A 333 -7.95 45.36 -8.05
C SER A 333 -7.26 46.69 -7.73
N ALA A 334 -6.06 46.91 -8.27
CA ALA A 334 -5.30 48.12 -7.99
C ALA A 334 -4.57 48.64 -9.23
N THR A 335 -4.44 49.96 -9.33
CA THR A 335 -3.64 50.66 -10.34
C THR A 335 -2.65 51.59 -9.66
N LEU A 336 -1.45 51.73 -10.23
CA LEU A 336 -0.40 52.61 -9.73
C LEU A 336 0.08 53.52 -10.87
N ALA A 337 -0.03 54.83 -10.70
CA ALA A 337 0.36 55.82 -11.71
C ALA A 337 1.42 56.79 -11.18
N GLY A 338 2.61 56.80 -11.79
CA GLY A 338 3.68 57.75 -11.48
C GLY A 338 3.34 59.18 -11.90
N GLN A 339 3.88 60.15 -11.17
CA GLN A 339 3.62 61.58 -11.35
C GLN A 339 4.93 62.34 -11.61
N ASP A 340 4.82 63.53 -12.21
CA ASP A 340 5.98 64.36 -12.60
C ASP A 340 6.79 64.89 -11.40
N ASP A 341 6.20 64.92 -10.21
CA ASP A 341 6.85 65.30 -8.96
C ASP A 341 7.59 64.14 -8.27
N ASN A 342 7.80 63.04 -9.01
CA ASN A 342 8.35 61.77 -8.51
C ASN A 342 7.48 61.10 -7.43
N THR A 343 6.19 61.42 -7.33
CA THR A 343 5.23 60.66 -6.51
C THR A 343 4.53 59.58 -7.34
N ALA A 344 3.74 58.72 -6.67
CA ALA A 344 2.89 57.73 -7.32
C ALA A 344 1.51 57.68 -6.67
N VAL A 345 0.46 57.62 -7.48
CA VAL A 345 -0.93 57.49 -7.03
C VAL A 345 -1.36 56.03 -7.12
N LEU A 346 -1.61 55.42 -5.96
CA LEU A 346 -2.23 54.11 -5.84
C LEU A 346 -3.75 54.27 -5.76
N THR A 347 -4.47 53.57 -6.63
CA THR A 347 -5.94 53.45 -6.57
C THR A 347 -6.30 52.00 -6.37
N VAL A 348 -7.17 51.71 -5.40
CA VAL A 348 -7.62 50.35 -5.07
C VAL A 348 -9.15 50.31 -5.19
N SER A 349 -9.67 49.30 -5.88
CA SER A 349 -11.09 48.99 -5.97
C SER A 349 -11.36 47.64 -5.31
N ILE A 350 -12.35 47.61 -4.42
CA ILE A 350 -12.84 46.38 -3.79
C ILE A 350 -13.86 45.73 -4.72
N LEU A 351 -13.78 44.40 -4.84
CA LEU A 351 -14.65 43.59 -5.67
C LEU A 351 -15.53 42.69 -4.81
N ASP A 352 -16.75 42.41 -5.24
CA ASP A 352 -17.61 41.37 -4.66
C ASP A 352 -17.15 39.95 -5.05
N LYS A 353 -17.86 38.93 -4.57
CA LYS A 353 -17.60 37.51 -4.86
C LYS A 353 -17.67 37.15 -6.36
N ASP A 354 -18.38 37.96 -7.16
CA ASP A 354 -18.57 37.76 -8.59
C ASP A 354 -17.57 38.60 -9.41
N GLY A 355 -16.69 39.36 -8.74
CA GLY A 355 -15.64 40.17 -9.35
C GLY A 355 -16.08 41.58 -9.75
N ASN A 356 -17.26 42.03 -9.35
CA ASN A 356 -17.76 43.37 -9.68
C ASN A 356 -17.28 44.41 -8.66
N ALA A 357 -16.93 45.61 -9.13
CA ALA A 357 -16.55 46.70 -8.24
C ALA A 357 -17.70 47.13 -7.34
N ILE A 358 -17.42 47.29 -6.05
CA ILE A 358 -18.35 47.78 -5.03
C ILE A 358 -17.80 49.02 -4.34
N ASP A 359 -18.69 49.79 -3.70
CA ASP A 359 -18.28 50.91 -2.86
C ASP A 359 -17.49 50.37 -1.65
N ALA A 360 -16.26 50.83 -1.47
CA ALA A 360 -15.42 50.40 -0.37
C ALA A 360 -16.03 50.72 1.01
N ALA A 361 -16.88 51.74 1.12
CA ALA A 361 -17.60 52.06 2.35
C ALA A 361 -18.72 51.06 2.68
N SER A 362 -19.15 50.23 1.73
CA SER A 362 -20.20 49.23 1.92
C SER A 362 -19.71 47.93 2.57
N VAL A 363 -18.40 47.74 2.71
CA VAL A 363 -17.81 46.58 3.38
C VAL A 363 -17.95 46.73 4.89
N THR A 364 -18.94 46.07 5.48
CA THR A 364 -19.13 46.01 6.93
C THR A 364 -18.32 44.87 7.57
N ARG A 365 -17.84 45.08 8.80
CA ARG A 365 -17.05 44.11 9.58
C ARG A 365 -17.81 42.84 9.94
#